data_AF-A0A0H4CL11-F1
#
_entry.id   AF-A0A0H4CL11-F1
#
_cell.length_a   1.000
_cell.length_b   1.000
_cell.length_c   1.000
_cell.angle_alpha   90.00
_cell.angle_beta   90.00
_cell.angle_gamma   90.00
#
_symmetry.space_group_name_H-M   'P 1'
#
loop_
_entity.id
_entity.type
_entity.pdbx_description
1 polymer ?
#
loop_
_entity_poly.entity_id
_entity_poly.type
_entity_poly.pdbx_seq_one_letter_code
_entity_poly.pdbx_strand_id
1 'polypeptide(L)'
;MDANKDGYLDWTDYQKLADRYIQGYGLSRDDRRARALQTFCQIYWLELLRHAGADGDRLSKEQFVLANRLAVIDTSRLNVTEGGGHAIFDIIDADGDNEISRDEFARLTRDVWGDHSPGTMDLFNRLDTDGDGTISRHEFIRAVREHFLSNDPDAPGSIFFGHI
;
A
#
# COMPACT_ATOMS: atom_id res chain seq x y z
N MET A 1 5.09 7.73 4.39
CA MET A 1 5.44 6.66 5.35
C MET A 1 6.71 7.02 6.09
N ASP A 2 6.57 7.42 7.34
CA ASP A 2 7.58 7.33 8.39
C ASP A 2 6.76 6.90 9.61
N ALA A 3 6.59 5.58 9.77
CA ALA A 3 5.60 5.02 10.69
C ALA A 3 6.05 5.13 12.14
N ASN A 4 7.37 5.19 12.37
CA ASN A 4 7.99 5.39 13.66
C ASN A 4 8.27 6.88 13.98
N LYS A 5 8.11 7.78 13.01
CA LYS A 5 8.35 9.24 13.10
C LYS A 5 9.81 9.58 13.43
N ASP A 6 10.76 8.77 12.98
CA ASP A 6 12.19 8.96 13.25
C ASP A 6 12.92 9.80 12.19
N GLY A 7 12.21 10.23 11.14
CA GLY A 7 12.72 11.04 10.04
C GLY A 7 13.39 10.23 8.92
N TYR A 8 13.45 8.91 9.04
CA TYR A 8 13.98 7.98 8.06
C TYR A 8 12.91 6.95 7.69
N LEU A 9 13.11 6.25 6.57
CA LEU A 9 12.40 5.01 6.29
C LEU A 9 13.37 3.85 6.50
N ASP A 10 12.95 2.87 7.28
CA ASP A 10 13.65 1.60 7.41
C ASP A 10 12.69 0.40 7.38
N TRP A 11 13.25 -0.81 7.47
CA TRP A 11 12.47 -2.05 7.44
C TRP A 11 11.39 -2.10 8.54
N THR A 12 11.63 -1.47 9.69
CA THR A 12 10.69 -1.42 10.81
C THR A 12 9.42 -0.67 10.43
N ASP A 13 9.49 0.35 9.57
CA ASP A 13 8.31 1.07 9.09
C ASP A 13 7.41 0.18 8.24
N TYR A 14 8.02 -0.60 7.33
CA TYR A 14 7.32 -1.60 6.53
C TYR A 14 6.77 -2.74 7.38
N GLN A 15 7.50 -3.17 8.40
CA GLN A 15 7.02 -4.18 9.34
C GLN A 15 5.80 -3.69 10.14
N LYS A 16 5.83 -2.44 10.62
CA LYS A 16 4.68 -1.83 11.33
C LYS A 16 3.46 -1.70 10.43
N LEU A 17 3.66 -1.36 9.16
CA LEU A 17 2.57 -1.35 8.19
C LEU A 17 1.95 -2.74 8.04
N ALA A 18 2.78 -3.76 7.81
CA ALA A 18 2.30 -5.13 7.68
C ALA A 18 1.58 -5.61 8.94
N ASP A 19 2.16 -5.36 10.12
CA ASP A 19 1.56 -5.70 11.41
C ASP A 19 0.22 -5.00 11.63
N ARG A 20 0.05 -3.75 11.17
CA ARG A 20 -1.21 -3.02 11.24
C ARG A 20 -2.32 -3.70 10.42
N TYR A 21 -2.02 -4.12 9.19
CA TYR A 21 -2.96 -4.89 8.37
C TYR A 21 -3.30 -6.24 9.01
N ILE A 22 -2.29 -6.95 9.51
CA ILE A 22 -2.46 -8.26 10.16
C ILE A 22 -3.33 -8.12 11.42
N GLN A 23 -3.09 -7.09 12.25
CA GLN A 23 -3.88 -6.84 13.46
C GLN A 23 -5.30 -6.36 13.15
N GLY A 24 -5.46 -5.41 12.22
CA GLY A 24 -6.77 -4.87 11.84
C GLY A 24 -7.73 -5.93 11.29
N TYR A 25 -7.20 -6.85 10.48
CA TYR A 25 -7.99 -7.97 9.93
C TYR A 25 -7.98 -9.22 10.81
N GLY A 26 -7.26 -9.21 11.94
CA GLY A 26 -7.14 -10.37 12.84
C GLY A 26 -6.50 -11.60 12.18
N LEU A 27 -5.62 -11.38 11.21
CA LEU A 27 -4.97 -12.45 10.45
C LEU A 27 -3.94 -13.19 11.34
N SER A 28 -3.88 -14.51 11.19
CA SER A 28 -2.77 -15.29 11.76
C SER A 28 -1.49 -14.98 10.98
N ARG A 29 -0.33 -15.06 11.66
CA ARG A 29 0.98 -15.01 10.99
C ARG A 29 1.17 -16.11 9.95
N ASP A 30 0.41 -17.21 10.08
CA ASP A 30 0.39 -18.30 9.11
C ASP A 30 -0.65 -18.13 7.98
N ASP A 31 -1.38 -17.01 7.96
CA ASP A 31 -2.29 -16.69 6.85
C ASP A 31 -1.47 -16.44 5.58
N ARG A 32 -1.95 -16.94 4.44
CA ARG A 32 -1.31 -16.75 3.14
C ARG A 32 -1.23 -15.26 2.78
N ARG A 33 -2.24 -14.48 3.15
CA ARG A 33 -2.32 -13.03 2.90
C ARG A 33 -1.30 -12.26 3.73
N ALA A 34 -1.15 -12.62 5.00
CA ALA A 34 -0.13 -12.04 5.88
C ALA A 34 1.29 -12.30 5.35
N ARG A 35 1.57 -13.54 4.91
CA ARG A 35 2.86 -13.88 4.28
C ARG A 35 3.09 -13.15 2.96
N ALA A 36 2.06 -13.01 2.13
CA ALA A 36 2.14 -12.30 0.86
C ALA A 36 2.49 -10.82 1.09
N LEU A 37 1.84 -10.16 2.05
CA LEU A 37 2.14 -8.77 2.41
C LEU A 37 3.57 -8.60 2.92
N GLN A 38 4.03 -9.47 3.84
CA GLN A 38 5.39 -9.43 4.35
C GLN A 38 6.44 -9.64 3.24
N THR A 39 6.19 -10.61 2.37
CA THR A 39 7.07 -10.91 1.22
C THR A 39 7.14 -9.70 0.29
N PHE A 40 6.00 -9.08 -0.01
CA PHE A 40 5.96 -7.88 -0.83
C PHE A 40 6.73 -6.73 -0.19
N CYS A 41 6.47 -6.42 1.08
CA CYS A 41 7.19 -5.37 1.80
C CYS A 41 8.71 -5.59 1.72
N GLN A 42 9.17 -6.83 1.89
CA GLN A 42 10.59 -7.18 1.83
C GLN A 42 11.17 -6.98 0.43
N ILE A 43 10.49 -7.45 -0.61
CA ILE A 43 10.94 -7.29 -1.99
C ILE A 43 11.00 -5.81 -2.37
N TYR A 44 9.96 -5.04 -2.02
CA TYR A 44 9.89 -3.62 -2.32
C TYR A 44 10.97 -2.82 -1.58
N TRP A 45 11.22 -3.14 -0.30
CA TRP A 45 12.28 -2.53 0.48
C TRP A 45 13.67 -2.79 -0.13
N LEU A 46 13.97 -4.03 -0.51
CA LEU A 46 15.24 -4.38 -1.18
C LEU A 46 15.40 -3.64 -2.51
N GLU A 47 14.31 -3.46 -3.24
CA GLU A 47 14.29 -2.69 -4.49
C GLU A 47 14.65 -1.21 -4.23
N LEU A 48 14.05 -0.60 -3.21
CA LEU A 48 14.33 0.78 -2.83
C LEU A 48 15.80 0.97 -2.42
N LEU A 49 16.35 0.07 -1.59
CA LEU A 49 17.76 0.10 -1.22
C LEU A 49 18.68 0.01 -2.45
N ARG A 50 18.35 -0.89 -3.39
CA ARG A 50 19.08 -1.07 -4.64
C ARG A 50 19.09 0.20 -5.49
N HIS A 51 17.95 0.87 -5.62
CA HIS A 51 17.82 2.10 -6.43
C HIS A 51 18.39 3.35 -5.72
N ALA A 52 18.32 3.41 -4.40
CA ALA A 52 18.93 4.47 -3.62
C ALA A 52 20.46 4.44 -3.68
N GLY A 53 21.05 3.27 -4.00
CA GLY A 53 22.49 3.05 -3.88
C GLY A 53 22.98 3.25 -2.45
N ALA A 54 22.12 3.00 -1.47
CA ALA A 54 22.43 3.22 -0.07
C ALA A 54 23.34 2.09 0.44
N ASP A 55 24.45 2.46 1.08
CA ASP A 55 25.36 1.51 1.76
C ASP A 55 24.81 1.05 3.13
N GLY A 56 23.67 1.59 3.57
CA GLY A 56 23.03 1.31 4.85
C GLY A 56 21.61 0.73 4.72
N ASP A 57 21.02 0.40 5.86
CA ASP A 57 19.69 -0.18 6.01
C ASP A 57 18.58 0.85 6.26
N ARG A 58 18.82 2.12 5.91
CA ARG A 58 17.88 3.24 6.09
C ARG A 58 17.95 4.21 4.93
N LEU A 59 16.81 4.81 4.59
CA LEU A 59 16.68 5.81 3.55
C LEU A 59 16.19 7.13 4.16
N SER A 60 16.83 8.25 3.80
CA SER A 60 16.24 9.56 4.04
C SER A 60 15.01 9.76 3.16
N LYS A 61 14.16 10.73 3.48
CA LYS A 61 12.99 11.09 2.64
C LYS A 61 13.39 11.38 1.18
N GLU A 62 14.52 12.07 0.97
CA GLU A 62 15.03 12.39 -0.36
C GLU A 62 15.50 11.14 -1.11
N GLN A 63 16.23 10.25 -0.43
CA GLN A 63 16.68 8.98 -1.00
C GLN A 63 15.49 8.08 -1.32
N PHE A 64 14.47 8.04 -0.46
CA PHE A 64 13.23 7.30 -0.71
C PHE A 64 12.53 7.82 -1.97
N VAL A 65 12.32 9.14 -2.09
CA VAL A 65 11.65 9.73 -3.26
C VAL A 65 12.44 9.43 -4.54
N LEU A 66 13.76 9.54 -4.49
CA LEU A 66 14.62 9.22 -5.64
C LEU A 66 14.55 7.73 -5.99
N ALA A 67 14.68 6.85 -5.01
CA ALA A 67 14.63 5.40 -5.20
C ALA A 67 13.28 4.93 -5.71
N ASN A 68 12.19 5.49 -5.18
CA ASN A 68 10.83 5.24 -5.62
C ASN A 68 10.67 5.65 -7.09
N ARG A 69 11.11 6.87 -7.45
CA ARG A 69 11.07 7.35 -8.83
C ARG A 69 11.87 6.44 -9.77
N LEU A 70 13.05 6.00 -9.36
CA LEU A 70 13.89 5.10 -10.15
C LEU A 70 13.28 3.70 -10.28
N ALA A 71 12.69 3.17 -9.20
CA ALA A 71 11.98 1.88 -9.20
C ALA A 71 10.77 1.90 -10.14
N VAL A 72 10.09 3.03 -10.23
CA VAL A 72 8.91 3.21 -11.09
C VAL A 72 9.27 3.41 -12.56
N ILE A 73 10.40 4.09 -12.85
CA ILE A 73 10.89 4.30 -14.23
C ILE A 73 11.53 3.03 -14.81
N ASP A 74 12.10 2.15 -13.96
CA ASP A 74 12.57 0.81 -14.33
C ASP A 74 11.36 -0.11 -14.60
N THR A 75 10.64 0.24 -15.66
CA THR A 75 9.39 -0.36 -16.17
C THR A 75 9.50 -1.86 -16.45
N SER A 76 10.72 -2.42 -16.42
CA SER A 76 11.03 -3.83 -16.39
C SER A 76 10.43 -4.59 -15.20
N ARG A 77 10.03 -3.88 -14.12
CA ARG A 77 9.62 -4.48 -12.83
C ARG A 77 8.24 -4.06 -12.34
N LEU A 78 7.35 -3.63 -13.24
CA LEU A 78 5.91 -3.42 -12.99
C LEU A 78 5.28 -4.57 -12.17
N ASN A 79 5.81 -5.80 -12.29
CA ASN A 79 5.42 -6.96 -11.50
C ASN A 79 5.55 -6.79 -9.97
N VAL A 80 6.48 -5.98 -9.46
CA VAL A 80 6.68 -5.83 -8.00
C VAL A 80 5.60 -4.94 -7.40
N THR A 81 5.34 -3.77 -7.98
CA THR A 81 4.27 -2.86 -7.53
C THR A 81 2.87 -3.46 -7.74
N GLU A 82 2.65 -4.17 -8.85
CA GLU A 82 1.42 -4.94 -9.06
C GLU A 82 1.27 -6.03 -8.00
N GLY A 83 2.33 -6.81 -7.71
CA GLY A 83 2.29 -7.88 -6.71
C GLY A 83 1.92 -7.39 -5.30
N GLY A 84 2.36 -6.19 -4.90
CA GLY A 84 1.95 -5.57 -3.64
C GLY A 84 0.52 -5.11 -3.63
N GLY A 85 0.06 -4.50 -4.71
CA GLY A 85 -1.33 -4.13 -4.87
C GLY A 85 -2.25 -5.36 -4.76
N HIS A 86 -1.88 -6.48 -5.39
CA HIS A 86 -2.62 -7.73 -5.29
C HIS A 86 -2.67 -8.27 -3.86
N ALA A 87 -1.55 -8.27 -3.13
CA ALA A 87 -1.50 -8.76 -1.76
C ALA A 87 -2.35 -7.92 -0.80
N ILE A 88 -2.36 -6.59 -0.96
CA ILE A 88 -3.19 -5.70 -0.14
C ILE A 88 -4.66 -5.87 -0.52
N PHE A 89 -4.98 -5.96 -1.82
CA PHE A 89 -6.33 -6.22 -2.29
C PHE A 89 -6.90 -7.50 -1.66
N ASP A 90 -6.16 -8.61 -1.70
CA ASP A 90 -6.59 -9.90 -1.15
C ASP A 90 -6.78 -9.87 0.39
N ILE A 91 -6.20 -8.88 1.08
CA ILE A 91 -6.44 -8.67 2.52
C ILE A 91 -7.76 -7.92 2.74
N ILE A 92 -8.04 -6.93 1.89
CA ILE A 92 -9.22 -6.08 1.99
C ILE A 92 -10.47 -6.84 1.57
N ASP A 93 -10.38 -7.52 0.43
CA ASP A 93 -11.37 -8.46 -0.11
C ASP A 93 -11.47 -9.67 0.83
N ALA A 94 -12.41 -9.57 1.77
CA ALA A 94 -12.55 -10.50 2.87
C ALA A 94 -13.46 -11.67 2.49
N ASP A 95 -14.42 -11.45 1.59
CA ASP A 95 -15.35 -12.47 1.11
C ASP A 95 -14.86 -13.19 -0.17
N GLY A 96 -13.83 -12.66 -0.83
CA GLY A 96 -13.19 -13.26 -1.99
C GLY A 96 -13.99 -13.11 -3.27
N ASP A 97 -14.88 -12.11 -3.34
CA ASP A 97 -15.67 -11.81 -4.54
C ASP A 97 -14.87 -11.09 -5.63
N ASN A 98 -13.62 -10.74 -5.33
CA ASN A 98 -12.67 -10.08 -6.22
C ASN A 98 -13.03 -8.62 -6.53
N GLU A 99 -13.85 -8.02 -5.69
CA GLU A 99 -14.23 -6.61 -5.63
C GLU A 99 -13.98 -6.10 -4.20
N ILE A 100 -13.92 -4.78 -4.00
CA ILE A 100 -13.92 -4.19 -2.65
C ILE A 100 -15.22 -3.44 -2.50
N SER A 101 -16.08 -3.97 -1.64
CA SER A 101 -17.34 -3.34 -1.29
C SER A 101 -17.12 -2.09 -0.42
N ARG A 102 -18.14 -1.24 -0.36
CA ARG A 102 -18.16 -0.06 0.53
C ARG A 102 -17.94 -0.44 2.00
N ASP A 103 -18.49 -1.57 2.43
CA ASP A 103 -18.34 -2.09 3.79
C ASP A 103 -16.91 -2.56 4.08
N GLU A 104 -16.27 -3.24 3.14
CA GLU A 104 -14.87 -3.66 3.27
C GLU A 104 -13.91 -2.48 3.25
N PHE A 105 -14.18 -1.48 2.40
CA PHE A 105 -13.43 -0.23 2.41
C PHE A 105 -13.61 0.54 3.73
N ALA A 106 -14.83 0.62 4.25
CA ALA A 106 -15.11 1.24 5.56
C ALA A 106 -14.49 0.45 6.73
N ARG A 107 -14.28 -0.86 6.56
CA ARG A 107 -13.57 -1.69 7.52
C ARG A 107 -12.07 -1.42 7.45
N LEU A 108 -11.49 -1.34 6.26
CA LEU A 108 -10.09 -0.97 6.07
C LEU A 108 -9.77 0.34 6.80
N THR A 109 -10.52 1.40 6.53
CA THR A 109 -10.25 2.74 7.10
C THR A 109 -10.39 2.75 8.62
N ARG A 110 -11.36 2.02 9.15
CA ARG A 110 -11.61 1.88 10.59
C ARG A 110 -10.58 1.02 11.31
N ASP A 111 -10.33 -0.19 10.83
CA ASP A 111 -9.58 -1.23 11.55
C ASP A 111 -8.08 -1.12 11.29
N VAL A 112 -7.67 -0.63 10.11
CA VAL A 112 -6.25 -0.45 9.76
C VAL A 112 -5.80 0.97 10.11
N TRP A 113 -6.53 1.99 9.66
CA TRP A 113 -6.09 3.38 9.80
C TRP A 113 -6.64 4.10 11.04
N GLY A 114 -7.67 3.54 11.69
CA GLY A 114 -8.33 4.19 12.81
C GLY A 114 -9.04 5.49 12.39
N ASP A 115 -9.28 5.68 11.09
CA ASP A 115 -9.94 6.87 10.58
C ASP A 115 -11.44 6.61 10.44
N HIS A 116 -12.22 7.40 11.16
CA HIS A 116 -13.68 7.40 11.13
C HIS A 116 -14.23 8.58 10.32
N SER A 117 -13.37 9.27 9.57
CA SER A 117 -13.77 10.46 8.85
C SER A 117 -14.77 10.15 7.72
N PRO A 118 -15.77 11.03 7.49
CA PRO A 118 -16.70 10.89 6.37
C PRO A 118 -16.03 11.06 5.00
N GLY A 119 -14.80 11.58 4.94
CA GLY A 119 -14.02 11.74 3.71
C GLY A 119 -13.57 10.41 3.07
N THR A 120 -13.70 9.31 3.80
CA THR A 120 -13.42 7.96 3.27
C THR A 120 -14.36 7.59 2.12
N MET A 121 -15.62 8.06 2.14
CA MET A 121 -16.57 7.81 1.05
C MET A 121 -16.29 8.61 -0.21
N ASP A 122 -15.76 9.82 -0.08
CA ASP A 122 -15.28 10.61 -1.21
C ASP A 122 -14.07 9.93 -1.86
N LEU A 123 -13.20 9.32 -1.05
CA LEU A 123 -12.06 8.57 -1.57
C LEU A 123 -12.49 7.28 -2.28
N PHE A 124 -13.47 6.56 -1.73
CA PHE A 124 -14.09 5.41 -2.40
C PHE A 124 -14.60 5.82 -3.79
N ASN A 125 -15.38 6.89 -3.88
CA ASN A 125 -15.91 7.38 -5.16
C ASN A 125 -14.82 7.89 -6.13
N ARG A 126 -13.60 8.19 -5.65
CA ARG A 126 -12.45 8.53 -6.50
C ARG A 126 -11.73 7.28 -7.02
N LEU A 127 -11.85 6.15 -6.31
CA LEU A 127 -11.27 4.86 -6.68
C LEU A 127 -12.20 4.06 -7.60
N ASP A 128 -13.51 4.13 -7.35
CA ASP A 128 -14.60 3.63 -8.19
C ASP A 128 -14.76 4.55 -9.41
N THR A 129 -14.03 4.25 -10.47
CA THR A 129 -13.94 5.11 -11.67
C THR A 129 -15.06 4.85 -12.67
N ASP A 130 -15.62 3.65 -12.67
CA ASP A 130 -16.76 3.29 -13.51
C ASP A 130 -18.11 3.55 -12.83
N GLY A 131 -18.13 3.78 -11.52
CA GLY A 131 -19.30 4.15 -10.74
C GLY A 131 -20.22 2.96 -10.45
N ASP A 132 -19.71 1.74 -10.50
CA ASP A 132 -20.50 0.52 -10.26
C ASP A 132 -20.81 0.30 -8.76
N GLY A 133 -20.17 1.09 -7.88
CA GLY A 133 -20.38 1.06 -6.44
C GLY A 133 -19.46 0.09 -5.70
N THR A 134 -18.50 -0.53 -6.39
CA THR A 134 -17.43 -1.38 -5.90
C THR A 134 -16.07 -0.86 -6.38
N ILE A 135 -14.97 -1.37 -5.84
CA ILE A 135 -13.64 -1.11 -6.41
C ILE A 135 -13.12 -2.43 -6.96
N SER A 136 -13.07 -2.53 -8.28
CA SER A 136 -12.52 -3.70 -8.93
C SER A 136 -11.01 -3.82 -8.68
N ARG A 137 -10.48 -5.04 -8.78
CA ARG A 137 -9.02 -5.26 -8.70
C ARG A 137 -8.25 -4.39 -9.70
N HIS A 138 -8.80 -4.15 -10.89
CA HIS A 138 -8.13 -3.35 -11.91
C HIS A 138 -8.01 -1.89 -11.47
N GLU A 139 -9.07 -1.32 -10.91
CA GLU A 139 -9.09 0.05 -10.39
C GLU A 139 -8.17 0.21 -9.19
N PHE A 140 -8.14 -0.77 -8.30
CA PHE A 140 -7.22 -0.81 -7.18
C PHE A 140 -5.76 -0.76 -7.63
N ILE A 141 -5.36 -1.67 -8.53
CA ILE A 141 -3.98 -1.73 -9.04
C ILE A 141 -3.63 -0.44 -9.78
N ARG A 142 -4.58 0.11 -10.55
CA ARG A 142 -4.39 1.39 -11.22
C ARG A 142 -4.15 2.52 -10.22
N ALA A 143 -4.95 2.63 -9.17
CA ALA A 143 -4.80 3.67 -8.15
C ALA A 143 -3.47 3.55 -7.40
N VAL A 144 -3.06 2.33 -7.06
CA VAL A 144 -1.75 2.02 -6.48
C VAL A 144 -0.64 2.47 -7.42
N ARG A 145 -0.73 2.12 -8.70
CA ARG A 145 0.25 2.50 -9.72
C ARG A 145 0.31 4.01 -9.91
N GLU A 146 -0.84 4.68 -9.95
CA GLU A 146 -0.91 6.14 -10.04
C GLU A 146 -0.24 6.81 -8.84
N HIS A 147 -0.44 6.32 -7.61
CA HIS A 147 0.24 6.85 -6.43
C HIS A 147 1.77 6.72 -6.53
N PHE A 148 2.26 5.55 -6.95
CA PHE A 148 3.70 5.34 -7.17
C PHE A 148 4.26 6.22 -8.31
N LEU A 149 3.47 6.51 -9.35
CA LEU A 149 3.88 7.31 -10.49
C LEU A 149 3.81 8.83 -10.24
N SER A 150 2.78 9.30 -9.57
CA SER A 150 2.47 10.74 -9.46
C SER A 150 3.28 11.42 -8.35
N ASN A 151 3.83 10.65 -7.40
CA ASN A 151 4.43 11.18 -6.17
C ASN A 151 3.50 12.17 -5.44
N ASP A 152 2.19 12.06 -5.70
CA ASP A 152 1.16 12.91 -5.12
C ASP A 152 0.69 12.25 -3.82
N PRO A 153 0.94 12.89 -2.65
CA PRO A 153 0.49 12.38 -1.37
C PRO A 153 -1.04 12.31 -1.25
N ASP A 154 -1.78 13.07 -2.07
CA ASP A 154 -3.24 13.14 -2.09
C ASP A 154 -3.87 12.27 -3.20
N ALA A 155 -3.04 11.48 -3.91
CA ALA A 155 -3.52 10.46 -4.83
C ALA A 155 -4.38 9.44 -4.09
N PRO A 156 -5.46 8.94 -4.69
CA PRO A 156 -6.40 8.05 -3.99
C PRO A 156 -5.74 6.74 -3.53
N GLY A 157 -4.68 6.29 -4.21
CA GLY A 157 -3.90 5.11 -3.80
C GLY A 157 -3.04 5.31 -2.54
N SER A 158 -2.85 6.54 -2.05
CA SER A 158 -2.02 6.81 -0.86
C SER A 158 -2.63 6.24 0.42
N ILE A 159 -3.96 6.09 0.48
CA ILE A 159 -4.65 5.54 1.65
C ILE A 159 -4.23 4.10 1.97
N PHE A 160 -3.88 3.30 0.96
CA PHE A 160 -3.43 1.92 1.16
C PHE A 160 -2.02 1.81 1.76
N PHE A 161 -1.28 2.90 1.70
CA PHE A 161 0.09 3.03 2.18
C PHE A 161 0.18 3.98 3.40
N GLY A 162 -0.96 4.55 3.81
CA GLY A 162 -1.04 5.54 4.88
C GLY A 162 -0.63 6.93 4.40
N HIS A 163 -1.35 7.94 4.89
CA HIS A 163 -1.02 9.34 4.62
C HIS A 163 0.44 9.63 5.00
N ILE A 164 1.16 10.31 4.09
CA ILE A 164 2.56 10.72 4.23
C ILE A 164 2.68 11.84 5.26
#